data_AF-A0A2E0KSR3-F1
#
_entry.id   AF-A0A2E0KSR3-F1
#
_cell.length_a   1.000
_cell.length_b   1.000
_cell.length_c   1.000
_cell.angle_alpha   90.00
_cell.angle_beta   90.00
_cell.angle_gamma   90.00
#
_symmetry.space_group_name_H-M   'P 1'
#
loop_
_entity.id
_entity.type
_entity.pdbx_description
1 polymer ?
#
loop_
_entity_poly.entity_id
_entity_poly.type
_entity_poly.pdbx_seq_one_letter_code
_entity_poly.pdbx_strand_id
1 'polypeptide(L)'
;MNSLLQTSIFSSLEDELKLVASKIESAKVVQLMAPADIEGVLALAQLESALLDNSQHYRRRVLSPRRHVSRDHVPELPEVDGLIIHIDPFHETQSAIEINDDYVHIFPLSVSVKFGSSSKEHNGAVECVAICAAIASILAPEGARVRKQRSMAISGSWLRGGADSDYDPVLSLIREHLDSEGSVDICPLPEVPSPEIEMIPGLSKMMLKRLSKGWPKMDVEQRSSAISELVLPALRLDGISTMRLEELVWHRIMIPGNEVDIASQLYRANSLWPEDIEEAKIHASSTLDSLITSGHL
;
A
#
# COMPACT_ATOMS: atom_id res chain seq x y z
N MET A 1 16.47 -8.41 -5.22
CA MET A 1 15.69 -7.38 -4.50
C MET A 1 16.38 -7.13 -3.18
N ASN A 2 16.36 -5.89 -2.72
CA ASN A 2 16.88 -5.57 -1.40
C ASN A 2 15.82 -5.94 -0.37
N SER A 3 16.22 -6.24 0.87
CA SER A 3 15.21 -6.52 1.91
C SER A 3 14.46 -5.25 2.28
N LEU A 4 13.12 -5.29 2.42
CA LEU A 4 12.36 -4.15 2.96
C LEU A 4 12.85 -3.76 4.36
N LEU A 5 13.37 -4.73 5.12
CA LEU A 5 13.92 -4.49 6.45
C LEU A 5 15.16 -3.58 6.44
N GLN A 6 15.77 -3.34 5.28
CA GLN A 6 16.86 -2.37 5.14
C GLN A 6 16.36 -0.92 5.20
N THR A 7 15.07 -0.67 4.98
CA THR A 7 14.48 0.65 5.14
C THR A 7 14.42 1.01 6.62
N SER A 8 14.83 2.24 6.95
CA SER A 8 14.91 2.72 8.35
C SER A 8 13.58 2.63 9.12
N ILE A 9 12.44 2.68 8.43
CA ILE A 9 11.09 2.53 9.01
C ILE A 9 10.88 1.18 9.70
N PHE A 10 11.61 0.13 9.30
CA PHE A 10 11.46 -1.21 9.86
C PHE A 10 12.52 -1.52 10.93
N SER A 11 13.49 -0.64 11.14
CA SER A 11 14.60 -0.88 12.08
C SER A 11 14.13 -1.17 13.50
N SER A 12 13.09 -0.47 13.98
CA SER A 12 12.47 -0.71 15.28
C SER A 12 11.50 -1.89 15.32
N LEU A 13 11.11 -2.42 14.16
CA LEU A 13 10.10 -3.47 14.02
C LEU A 13 10.71 -4.85 13.69
N GLU A 14 11.99 -4.90 13.30
CA GLU A 14 12.61 -6.09 12.72
C GLU A 14 12.46 -7.35 13.58
N ASP A 15 12.67 -7.25 14.90
CA ASP A 15 12.57 -8.38 15.81
C ASP A 15 11.12 -8.90 15.93
N GLU A 16 10.13 -8.00 16.00
CA GLU A 16 8.72 -8.37 16.03
C GLU A 16 8.29 -9.05 14.72
N LEU A 17 8.73 -8.52 13.58
CA LEU A 17 8.41 -9.09 12.26
C LEU A 17 9.02 -10.48 12.08
N LYS A 18 10.26 -10.70 12.55
CA LYS A 18 10.89 -12.02 12.56
C LYS A 18 10.18 -13.00 13.49
N LEU A 19 9.71 -12.53 14.65
CA LEU A 19 8.93 -13.35 15.58
C LEU A 19 7.59 -13.79 14.95
N VAL A 20 6.89 -12.89 14.27
CA VAL A 20 5.66 -13.22 13.53
C VAL A 20 5.96 -14.23 12.41
N ALA A 21 7.01 -14.02 11.63
CA ALA A 21 7.42 -14.96 10.58
C ALA A 21 7.72 -16.36 11.15
N SER A 22 8.45 -16.45 12.27
CA SER A 22 8.75 -17.72 12.94
C SER A 22 7.50 -18.44 13.46
N LYS A 23 6.51 -17.69 13.98
CA LYS A 23 5.20 -18.25 14.35
C LYS A 23 4.46 -18.79 13.13
N ILE A 24 4.48 -18.08 12.01
CA ILE A 24 3.86 -18.53 10.76
C ILE A 24 4.50 -19.82 10.24
N GLU A 25 5.84 -19.91 10.25
CA GLU A 25 6.57 -21.11 9.80
C GLU A 25 6.30 -22.34 10.68
N SER A 26 6.19 -22.13 12.00
CA SER A 26 5.94 -23.21 12.97
C SER A 26 4.47 -23.64 13.04
N ALA A 27 3.54 -22.81 12.54
CA ALA A 27 2.12 -23.11 12.57
C ALA A 27 1.75 -24.23 11.59
N LYS A 28 1.02 -25.24 12.08
CA LYS A 28 0.49 -26.34 11.25
C LYS A 28 -0.49 -25.84 10.19
N VAL A 29 -1.30 -24.85 10.53
CA VAL A 29 -2.21 -24.16 9.63
C VAL A 29 -2.30 -22.69 10.03
N VAL A 30 -2.28 -21.80 9.04
CA VAL A 30 -2.40 -20.35 9.21
C VAL A 30 -3.79 -19.90 8.78
N GLN A 31 -4.46 -19.09 9.59
CA GLN A 31 -5.77 -18.51 9.29
C GLN A 31 -5.57 -17.02 8.99
N LEU A 32 -5.56 -16.65 7.71
CA LEU A 32 -5.45 -15.26 7.29
C LEU A 32 -6.82 -14.60 7.33
N MET A 33 -6.97 -13.52 8.09
CA MET A 33 -8.25 -12.80 8.22
C MET A 33 -8.04 -11.30 8.07
N ALA A 34 -8.79 -10.66 7.17
CA ALA A 34 -8.78 -9.21 6.99
C ALA A 34 -10.15 -8.73 6.47
N PRO A 35 -10.52 -7.45 6.65
CA PRO A 35 -11.79 -6.93 6.16
C PRO A 35 -11.85 -6.90 4.62
N ALA A 36 -13.07 -6.95 4.08
CA ALA A 36 -13.35 -6.87 2.64
C ALA A 36 -13.15 -5.47 2.05
N ASP A 37 -12.16 -4.71 2.51
CA ASP A 37 -11.76 -3.42 1.96
C ASP A 37 -10.43 -3.58 1.20
N ILE A 38 -10.12 -2.63 0.33
CA ILE A 38 -8.95 -2.71 -0.55
C ILE A 38 -7.63 -2.84 0.24
N GLU A 39 -7.49 -2.13 1.37
CA GLU A 39 -6.33 -2.21 2.28
C GLU A 39 -6.15 -3.62 2.84
N GLY A 40 -7.24 -4.26 3.26
CA GLY A 40 -7.24 -5.61 3.80
C GLY A 40 -6.86 -6.64 2.74
N VAL A 41 -7.41 -6.48 1.53
CA VAL A 41 -7.09 -7.33 0.37
C VAL A 41 -5.63 -7.20 -0.05
N LEU A 42 -5.10 -5.99 -0.11
CA LEU A 42 -3.70 -5.75 -0.44
C LEU A 42 -2.76 -6.37 0.59
N ALA A 43 -3.08 -6.27 1.88
CA ALA A 43 -2.29 -6.87 2.95
C ALA A 43 -2.37 -8.42 2.93
N LEU A 44 -3.56 -8.99 2.71
CA LEU A 44 -3.73 -10.43 2.51
C LEU A 44 -2.89 -10.95 1.34
N ALA A 45 -2.87 -10.23 0.22
CA ALA A 45 -2.14 -10.63 -0.98
C ALA A 45 -0.64 -10.83 -0.71
N GLN A 46 -0.06 -10.00 0.16
CA GLN A 46 1.36 -10.08 0.53
C GLN A 46 1.65 -11.39 1.28
N LEU A 47 0.94 -11.65 2.38
CA LEU A 47 1.18 -12.85 3.19
C LEU A 47 0.80 -14.11 2.43
N GLU A 48 -0.35 -14.11 1.75
CA GLU A 48 -0.81 -15.28 1.02
C GLU A 48 0.17 -15.67 -0.11
N SER A 49 0.76 -14.68 -0.79
CA SER A 49 1.81 -14.93 -1.78
C SER A 49 2.99 -15.69 -1.18
N ALA A 50 3.44 -15.31 0.02
CA ALA A 50 4.54 -16.00 0.70
C ALA A 50 4.16 -17.41 1.15
N LEU A 51 2.95 -17.59 1.69
CA LEU A 51 2.46 -18.92 2.09
C LEU A 51 2.36 -19.86 0.88
N LEU A 52 1.89 -19.35 -0.26
CA LEU A 52 1.83 -20.12 -1.51
C LEU A 52 3.23 -20.44 -2.06
N ASP A 53 4.15 -19.49 -2.04
CA ASP A 53 5.53 -19.72 -2.52
C ASP A 53 6.28 -20.74 -1.66
N ASN A 54 5.96 -20.84 -0.36
CA ASN A 54 6.52 -21.83 0.56
C ASN A 54 5.66 -23.10 0.73
N SER A 55 4.53 -23.22 0.03
CA SER A 55 3.59 -24.34 0.18
C SER A 55 3.07 -24.54 1.62
N GLN A 56 2.94 -23.47 2.40
CA GLN A 56 2.39 -23.50 3.76
C GLN A 56 0.88 -23.74 3.72
N HIS A 57 0.36 -24.55 4.64
CA HIS A 57 -1.09 -24.73 4.77
C HIS A 57 -1.74 -23.49 5.37
N TYR A 58 -2.70 -22.92 4.65
CA TYR A 58 -3.45 -21.77 5.13
C TYR A 58 -4.92 -21.83 4.74
N ARG A 59 -5.73 -20.99 5.39
CA ARG A 59 -7.10 -20.68 5.01
C ARG A 59 -7.27 -19.17 5.07
N ARG A 60 -7.82 -18.59 4.01
CA ARG A 60 -8.20 -17.17 3.99
C ARG A 60 -9.64 -16.97 4.43
N ARG A 61 -9.92 -15.87 5.11
CA ARG A 61 -11.26 -15.41 5.46
C ARG A 61 -11.35 -13.91 5.25
N VAL A 62 -12.24 -13.51 4.35
CA VAL A 62 -12.56 -12.10 4.13
C VAL A 62 -13.68 -11.73 5.10
N LEU A 63 -13.37 -10.85 6.06
CA LEU A 63 -14.29 -10.34 7.06
C LEU A 63 -15.19 -9.25 6.46
N SER A 64 -16.22 -8.83 7.19
CA SER A 64 -17.08 -7.73 6.74
C SER A 64 -16.29 -6.44 6.56
N PRO A 65 -16.61 -5.63 5.52
CA PRO A 65 -15.93 -4.37 5.25
C PRO A 65 -16.19 -3.32 6.33
N ARG A 66 -15.24 -2.42 6.52
CA ARG A 66 -15.24 -1.42 7.59
C ARG A 66 -16.39 -0.43 7.51
N ARG A 67 -16.81 -0.06 6.29
CA ARG A 67 -17.92 0.88 6.04
C ARG A 67 -19.26 0.42 6.63
N HIS A 68 -19.42 -0.88 6.86
CA HIS A 68 -20.68 -1.47 7.34
C HIS A 68 -20.70 -1.76 8.84
N VAL A 69 -19.61 -1.44 9.55
CA VAL A 69 -19.50 -1.66 10.99
C VAL A 69 -19.31 -0.33 11.73
N SER A 70 -19.81 -0.26 12.97
CA SER A 70 -19.62 0.92 13.82
C SER A 70 -18.13 1.17 14.07
N ARG A 71 -17.77 2.41 14.43
CA ARG A 71 -16.38 2.75 14.69
C ARG A 71 -15.75 1.95 15.84
N ASP A 72 -16.55 1.64 16.84
CA ASP A 72 -16.13 0.87 18.02
C ASP A 72 -16.41 -0.62 17.87
N HIS A 73 -16.71 -1.08 16.64
CA HIS A 73 -16.94 -2.50 16.41
C HIS A 73 -15.64 -3.27 16.56
N VAL A 74 -15.62 -4.20 17.51
CA VAL A 74 -14.57 -5.21 17.60
C VAL A 74 -15.01 -6.39 16.73
N PRO A 75 -14.24 -6.76 15.70
CA PRO A 75 -14.59 -7.91 14.86
C PRO A 75 -14.66 -9.18 15.71
N GLU A 76 -15.80 -9.88 15.65
CA GLU A 76 -15.89 -11.22 16.23
C GLU A 76 -15.13 -12.19 15.33
N LEU A 77 -13.95 -12.61 15.81
CA LEU A 77 -13.17 -13.60 15.10
C LEU A 77 -13.71 -15.01 15.39
N PRO A 78 -13.87 -15.84 14.36
CA PRO A 78 -14.34 -17.21 14.53
C PRO A 78 -13.29 -18.08 15.24
N GLU A 79 -13.74 -18.89 16.20
CA GLU A 79 -12.89 -19.90 16.85
C GLU A 79 -12.46 -20.97 15.82
N VAL A 80 -11.15 -21.13 15.65
CA VAL A 80 -10.54 -22.04 14.68
C VAL A 80 -9.24 -22.60 15.19
N ASP A 81 -8.90 -23.79 14.70
CA ASP A 81 -7.57 -24.37 14.92
C ASP A 81 -6.49 -23.64 14.10
N GLY A 82 -5.31 -23.53 14.71
CA GLY A 82 -4.09 -22.98 14.10
C GLY A 82 -3.85 -21.52 14.44
N LEU A 83 -2.81 -20.96 13.81
CA LEU A 83 -2.39 -19.58 14.06
C LEU A 83 -3.30 -18.62 13.31
N ILE A 84 -4.00 -17.75 14.03
CA ILE A 84 -4.78 -16.66 13.46
C ILE A 84 -3.86 -15.47 13.19
N ILE A 85 -3.83 -15.01 11.95
CA ILE A 85 -3.26 -13.72 11.56
C ILE A 85 -4.42 -12.79 11.21
N HIS A 86 -4.77 -11.93 12.16
CA HIS A 86 -5.81 -10.92 11.97
C HIS A 86 -5.16 -9.61 11.53
N ILE A 87 -5.51 -9.14 10.33
CA ILE A 87 -5.03 -7.90 9.75
C ILE A 87 -6.16 -6.87 9.83
N ASP A 88 -5.97 -5.85 10.68
CA ASP A 88 -6.92 -4.77 10.91
C ASP A 88 -6.31 -3.42 10.48
N PRO A 89 -6.40 -3.08 9.17
CA PRO A 89 -5.83 -1.84 8.65
C PRO A 89 -6.54 -0.58 9.17
N PHE A 90 -7.72 -0.71 9.77
CA PHE A 90 -8.53 0.42 10.25
C PHE A 90 -8.45 0.61 11.78
N HIS A 91 -7.66 -0.22 12.45
CA HIS A 91 -7.38 -0.06 13.87
C HIS A 91 -6.55 1.20 14.14
N GLU A 92 -6.65 1.73 15.37
CA GLU A 92 -5.78 2.81 15.81
C GLU A 92 -4.32 2.38 15.78
N THR A 93 -3.44 3.30 15.38
CA THR A 93 -1.99 3.03 15.32
C THR A 93 -1.43 2.73 16.70
N GLN A 94 -0.72 1.61 16.82
CA GLN A 94 -0.10 1.15 18.07
C GLN A 94 1.42 1.19 17.99
N SER A 95 2.10 0.94 19.11
CA SER A 95 3.56 0.92 19.16
C SER A 95 4.21 -0.43 18.86
N ALA A 96 3.46 -1.53 18.93
CA ALA A 96 3.97 -2.90 18.78
C ALA A 96 2.86 -3.86 18.32
N ILE A 97 3.22 -4.92 17.61
CA ILE A 97 2.29 -5.98 17.17
C ILE A 97 1.77 -6.75 18.39
N GLU A 98 0.48 -7.07 18.41
CA GLU A 98 -0.07 -7.95 19.44
C GLU A 98 0.19 -9.41 19.06
N ILE A 99 0.94 -10.13 19.90
CA ILE A 99 1.36 -11.51 19.65
C ILE A 99 1.03 -12.37 20.87
N ASN A 100 0.16 -13.36 20.68
CA ASN A 100 -0.19 -14.40 21.63
C ASN A 100 0.19 -15.79 21.06
N ASP A 101 -0.11 -16.88 21.77
CA ASP A 101 0.30 -18.23 21.36
C ASP A 101 -0.23 -18.63 19.97
N ASP A 102 -1.54 -18.57 19.76
CA ASP A 102 -2.21 -18.93 18.51
C ASP A 102 -2.85 -17.73 17.78
N TYR A 103 -2.44 -16.50 18.12
CA TYR A 103 -3.02 -15.28 17.58
C TYR A 103 -1.96 -14.18 17.37
N VAL A 104 -2.01 -13.54 16.21
CA VAL A 104 -1.24 -12.33 15.87
C VAL A 104 -2.20 -11.29 15.30
N HIS A 105 -2.18 -10.10 15.87
CA HIS A 105 -2.93 -8.94 15.39
C HIS A 105 -2.00 -7.95 14.71
N ILE A 106 -2.19 -7.75 13.41
CA ILE A 106 -1.46 -6.79 12.61
C ILE A 106 -2.36 -5.57 12.40
N PHE A 107 -1.92 -4.43 12.90
CA PHE A 107 -2.53 -3.12 12.72
C PHE A 107 -1.43 -2.10 12.37
N PRO A 108 -1.76 -0.86 11.98
CA PRO A 108 -0.73 0.13 11.69
C PRO A 108 0.17 0.40 12.90
N LEU A 109 1.48 0.55 12.68
CA LEU A 109 2.47 0.73 13.75
C LEU A 109 3.15 2.09 13.69
N SER A 110 3.23 2.78 14.82
CA SER A 110 3.93 4.05 14.93
C SER A 110 5.44 3.84 14.85
N VAL A 111 6.11 4.63 14.02
CA VAL A 111 7.57 4.59 13.87
C VAL A 111 8.16 5.99 13.93
N SER A 112 9.37 6.10 14.47
CA SER A 112 10.17 7.33 14.44
C SER A 112 11.35 7.13 13.49
N VAL A 113 11.53 8.06 12.55
CA VAL A 113 12.56 7.97 11.53
C VAL A 113 13.49 9.18 11.59
N LYS A 114 14.79 8.91 11.49
CA LYS A 114 15.82 9.94 11.31
C LYS A 114 16.26 9.97 9.86
N PHE A 115 16.08 11.11 9.21
CA PHE A 115 16.75 11.39 7.94
C PHE A 115 18.21 11.76 8.23
N GLY A 116 19.16 11.20 7.47
CA GLY A 116 20.59 11.21 7.82
C GLY A 116 21.23 12.58 8.09
N SER A 117 20.69 13.66 7.51
CA SER A 117 21.16 15.04 7.72
C SER A 117 20.31 15.86 8.70
N SER A 118 19.18 15.32 9.16
CA SER A 118 18.25 15.99 10.06
C SER A 118 18.53 15.65 11.52
N SER A 119 18.58 16.66 12.39
CA SER A 119 18.58 16.46 13.84
C SER A 119 17.18 16.13 14.39
N LYS A 120 16.13 16.24 13.55
CA LYS A 120 14.74 15.98 13.93
C LYS A 120 14.34 14.55 13.59
N GLU A 121 13.72 13.91 14.56
CA GLU A 121 12.95 12.69 14.36
C GLU A 121 11.60 13.01 13.74
N HIS A 122 11.21 12.24 12.73
CA HIS A 122 9.93 12.34 12.06
C HIS A 122 9.09 11.13 12.44
N ASN A 123 7.93 11.38 13.03
CA ASN A 123 6.98 10.32 13.36
C ASN A 123 6.11 10.00 12.14
N GLY A 124 5.86 8.72 11.92
CA GLY A 124 4.94 8.24 10.91
C GLY A 124 4.30 6.93 11.36
N ALA A 125 3.56 6.29 10.47
CA ALA A 125 2.97 5.00 10.72
C ALA A 125 3.21 4.05 9.54
N VAL A 126 3.64 2.83 9.83
CA VAL A 126 3.79 1.77 8.85
C VAL A 126 2.47 1.02 8.74
N GLU A 127 1.91 0.97 7.53
CA GLU A 127 0.62 0.34 7.27
C GLU A 127 0.70 -1.18 7.23
N CYS A 128 -0.45 -1.83 7.48
CA CYS A 128 -0.59 -3.28 7.43
C CYS A 128 -0.06 -3.89 6.13
N VAL A 129 -0.27 -3.23 4.98
CA VAL A 129 0.23 -3.72 3.69
C VAL A 129 1.77 -3.81 3.69
N ALA A 130 2.45 -2.77 4.17
CA ALA A 130 3.91 -2.73 4.23
C ALA A 130 4.45 -3.71 5.29
N ILE A 131 3.80 -3.82 6.45
CA ILE A 131 4.11 -4.82 7.49
C ILE A 131 4.01 -6.24 6.92
N CYS A 132 2.90 -6.54 6.24
CA CYS A 132 2.67 -7.83 5.61
C CYS A 132 3.68 -8.11 4.48
N ALA A 133 4.04 -7.11 3.68
CA ALA A 133 5.08 -7.24 2.65
C ALA A 133 6.47 -7.53 3.25
N ALA A 134 6.80 -6.92 4.39
CA ALA A 134 8.03 -7.19 5.11
C ALA A 134 8.07 -8.61 5.66
N ILE A 135 6.99 -9.07 6.31
CA ILE A 135 6.85 -10.45 6.80
C ILE A 135 6.92 -11.45 5.63
N ALA A 136 6.22 -11.17 4.53
CA ALA A 136 6.26 -12.00 3.32
C ALA A 136 7.68 -12.13 2.75
N SER A 137 8.47 -11.05 2.79
CA SER A 137 9.86 -11.04 2.36
C SER A 137 10.78 -11.84 3.29
N ILE A 138 10.45 -11.96 4.59
CA ILE A 138 11.16 -12.83 5.54
C ILE A 138 10.84 -14.29 5.24
N LEU A 139 9.55 -14.60 5.05
CA LEU A 139 9.06 -15.96 4.82
C LEU A 139 9.56 -16.53 3.49
N ALA A 140 9.40 -15.79 2.40
CA ALA A 140 9.72 -16.24 1.05
C ALA A 140 10.59 -15.21 0.30
N PRO A 141 11.87 -15.02 0.70
CA PRO A 141 12.74 -13.99 0.13
C PRO A 141 12.97 -14.14 -1.38
N GLU A 142 12.96 -15.39 -1.88
CA GLU A 142 13.08 -15.71 -3.30
C GLU A 142 11.73 -16.10 -3.93
N GLY A 143 10.62 -15.86 -3.23
CA GLY A 143 9.27 -16.17 -3.69
C GLY A 143 8.91 -15.42 -4.97
N ALA A 144 8.43 -16.14 -5.98
CA ALA A 144 8.05 -15.56 -7.26
C ALA A 144 6.82 -14.65 -7.16
N ARG A 145 5.83 -15.01 -6.31
CA ARG A 145 4.64 -14.19 -6.07
C ARG A 145 4.96 -13.02 -5.16
N VAL A 146 5.77 -13.24 -4.11
CA VAL A 146 6.24 -12.15 -3.24
C VAL A 146 7.00 -11.09 -4.04
N ARG A 147 7.90 -11.50 -4.94
CA ARG A 147 8.59 -10.59 -5.87
C ARG A 147 7.63 -9.82 -6.76
N LYS A 148 6.58 -10.48 -7.26
CA LYS A 148 5.59 -9.85 -8.15
C LYS A 148 4.73 -8.82 -7.41
N GLN A 149 4.42 -9.08 -6.14
CA GLN A 149 3.64 -8.20 -5.25
C GLN A 149 4.43 -7.02 -4.68
N ARG A 150 5.74 -6.96 -4.96
CA ARG A 150 6.67 -6.05 -4.28
C ARG A 150 6.29 -4.58 -4.40
N SER A 151 5.95 -4.14 -5.60
CA SER A 151 5.57 -2.75 -5.86
C SER A 151 4.35 -2.32 -5.05
N MET A 152 3.44 -3.25 -4.73
CA MET A 152 2.22 -2.98 -3.98
C MET A 152 2.47 -2.78 -2.48
N ALA A 153 3.68 -2.99 -1.96
CA ALA A 153 4.00 -2.74 -0.55
C ALA A 153 3.71 -1.29 -0.10
N ILE A 154 3.78 -0.32 -1.03
CA ILE A 154 3.53 1.10 -0.76
C ILE A 154 2.04 1.47 -0.72
N SER A 155 1.16 0.61 -1.23
CA SER A 155 -0.24 0.95 -1.47
C SER A 155 -1.00 1.31 -0.19
N GLY A 156 -0.66 0.70 0.95
CA GLY A 156 -1.24 1.08 2.25
C GLY A 156 -0.96 2.53 2.60
N SER A 157 0.29 2.98 2.49
CA SER A 157 0.68 4.37 2.76
C SER A 157 -0.01 5.36 1.82
N TRP A 158 -0.30 4.95 0.58
CA TRP A 158 -1.11 5.74 -0.34
C TRP A 158 -2.56 5.86 0.12
N LEU A 159 -3.19 4.74 0.50
CA LEU A 159 -4.60 4.69 0.87
C LEU A 159 -4.89 5.40 2.20
N ARG A 160 -3.90 5.46 3.10
CA ARG A 160 -4.03 6.21 4.34
C ARG A 160 -4.09 7.71 4.09
N GLY A 161 -4.84 8.42 4.94
CA GLY A 161 -4.94 9.88 4.94
C GLY A 161 -3.65 10.62 5.36
N GLY A 162 -2.53 9.94 5.59
CA GLY A 162 -1.26 10.57 5.97
C GLY A 162 -0.78 11.57 4.92
N ALA A 163 -0.87 11.20 3.64
CA ALA A 163 -0.59 12.09 2.52
C ALA A 163 -1.61 13.24 2.35
N ASP A 164 -2.72 13.24 3.11
CA ASP A 164 -3.71 14.32 3.09
C ASP A 164 -3.47 15.39 4.16
N SER A 165 -2.76 15.08 5.25
CA SER A 165 -2.55 16.01 6.36
C SER A 165 -1.17 16.69 6.37
N ASP A 166 -0.09 15.92 6.24
CA ASP A 166 1.30 16.39 6.40
C ASP A 166 2.24 15.57 5.50
N TYR A 167 3.53 15.95 5.48
CA TYR A 167 4.57 15.11 4.87
C TYR A 167 4.60 13.72 5.52
N ASP A 168 4.37 12.67 4.74
CA ASP A 168 4.46 11.29 5.18
C ASP A 168 5.89 10.73 4.92
N PRO A 169 6.72 10.59 5.98
CA PRO A 169 8.07 10.06 5.82
C PRO A 169 8.07 8.58 5.43
N VAL A 170 7.05 7.81 5.82
CA VAL A 170 6.95 6.38 5.55
C VAL A 170 6.69 6.16 4.06
N LEU A 171 5.72 6.88 3.49
CA LEU A 171 5.44 6.85 2.06
C LEU A 171 6.71 7.15 1.25
N SER A 172 7.41 8.23 1.61
CA SER A 172 8.63 8.66 0.91
C SER A 172 9.74 7.61 0.96
N LEU A 173 9.98 7.02 2.14
CA LEU A 173 11.06 6.04 2.33
C LEU A 173 10.76 4.70 1.63
N ILE A 174 9.51 4.23 1.66
CA ILE A 174 9.13 3.04 0.89
C ILE A 174 9.28 3.32 -0.60
N ARG A 175 8.85 4.49 -1.08
CA ARG A 175 8.93 4.88 -2.49
C ARG A 175 10.38 4.87 -2.97
N GLU A 176 11.27 5.55 -2.24
CA GLU A 176 12.70 5.61 -2.53
C GLU A 176 13.36 4.23 -2.48
N HIS A 177 13.00 3.40 -1.50
CA HIS A 177 13.50 2.03 -1.42
C HIS A 177 13.11 1.22 -2.66
N LEU A 178 11.81 1.21 -3.01
CA LEU A 178 11.28 0.46 -4.14
C LEU A 178 11.87 0.93 -5.48
N ASP A 179 12.06 2.24 -5.64
CA ASP A 179 12.68 2.84 -6.83
C ASP A 179 14.16 2.45 -6.94
N SER A 180 14.91 2.59 -5.84
CA SER A 180 16.35 2.27 -5.81
C SER A 180 16.66 0.80 -6.09
N GLU A 181 15.74 -0.11 -5.77
CA GLU A 181 15.88 -1.54 -6.06
C GLU A 181 15.24 -1.97 -7.39
N GLY A 182 14.63 -1.04 -8.13
CA GLY A 182 14.04 -1.26 -9.44
C GLY A 182 12.69 -1.98 -9.44
N SER A 183 11.96 -1.96 -8.32
CA SER A 183 10.60 -2.53 -8.23
C SER A 183 9.54 -1.58 -8.77
N VAL A 184 9.81 -0.28 -8.77
CA VAL A 184 8.99 0.79 -9.34
C VAL A 184 9.89 1.81 -10.03
N ASP A 185 9.30 2.63 -10.88
CA ASP A 185 9.92 3.85 -11.40
C ASP A 185 9.08 5.06 -10.97
N ILE A 186 9.73 6.17 -10.62
CA ILE A 186 9.02 7.42 -10.27
C ILE A 186 9.06 8.41 -11.43
N CYS A 187 7.89 8.91 -11.83
CA CYS A 187 7.77 9.89 -12.90
C CYS A 187 6.71 10.97 -12.61
N PRO A 188 6.77 12.13 -13.27
CA PRO A 188 5.71 13.13 -13.17
C PRO A 188 4.48 12.73 -13.99
N LEU A 189 3.31 13.26 -13.63
CA LEU A 189 2.01 12.93 -14.24
C LEU A 189 1.99 12.98 -15.78
N PRO A 190 2.65 13.94 -16.47
CA PRO A 190 2.67 13.96 -17.93
C PRO A 190 3.38 12.78 -18.59
N GLU A 191 4.24 12.05 -17.86
CA GLU A 191 4.96 10.87 -18.33
C GLU A 191 4.16 9.57 -18.16
N VAL A 192 3.12 9.57 -17.32
CA VAL A 192 2.25 8.40 -17.14
C VAL A 192 1.44 8.15 -18.43
N PRO A 193 1.48 6.93 -19.00
CA PRO A 193 0.75 6.64 -20.24
C PRO A 193 -0.78 6.73 -20.10
N SER A 194 -1.33 6.14 -19.04
CA SER A 194 -2.78 5.99 -18.85
C SER A 194 -3.26 6.36 -17.43
N PRO A 195 -3.05 7.62 -16.98
CA PRO A 195 -3.43 8.06 -15.64
C PRO A 195 -4.95 8.26 -15.50
N GLU A 196 -5.48 7.88 -14.35
CA GLU A 196 -6.76 8.35 -13.84
C GLU A 196 -6.64 9.75 -13.27
N ILE A 197 -7.22 10.73 -13.96
CA ILE A 197 -7.14 12.13 -13.55
C ILE A 197 -8.31 12.55 -12.67
N GLU A 198 -9.37 11.73 -12.57
CA GLU A 198 -10.59 12.06 -11.83
C GLU A 198 -10.32 12.20 -10.32
N MET A 199 -9.23 11.59 -9.84
CA MET A 199 -8.74 11.78 -8.47
C MET A 199 -8.13 13.17 -8.20
N ILE A 200 -7.90 14.00 -9.24
CA ILE A 200 -7.37 15.36 -9.11
C ILE A 200 -8.48 16.36 -9.50
N PRO A 201 -9.18 16.97 -8.52
CA PRO A 201 -10.27 17.89 -8.80
C PRO A 201 -9.87 19.03 -9.74
N GLY A 202 -10.69 19.29 -10.76
CA GLY A 202 -10.49 20.41 -11.69
C GLY A 202 -9.37 20.22 -12.72
N LEU A 203 -8.64 19.10 -12.71
CA LEU A 203 -7.57 18.85 -13.69
C LEU A 203 -8.15 18.59 -15.09
N SER A 204 -7.64 19.29 -16.09
CA SER A 204 -8.12 19.15 -17.47
C SER A 204 -7.41 18.00 -18.22
N LYS A 205 -8.17 16.96 -18.60
CA LYS A 205 -7.70 15.85 -19.47
C LYS A 205 -7.06 16.35 -20.76
N MET A 206 -7.65 17.38 -21.36
CA MET A 206 -7.19 17.95 -22.61
C MET A 206 -5.84 18.66 -22.44
N MET A 207 -5.68 19.42 -21.35
CA MET A 207 -4.42 20.09 -21.04
C MET A 207 -3.32 19.09 -20.74
N LEU A 208 -3.59 18.07 -19.92
CA LEU A 208 -2.64 17.00 -19.64
C LEU A 208 -2.19 16.29 -20.93
N LYS A 209 -3.14 15.89 -21.78
CA LYS A 209 -2.80 15.23 -23.07
C LYS A 209 -1.93 16.10 -23.97
N ARG A 210 -2.14 17.43 -23.98
CA ARG A 210 -1.28 18.36 -24.71
C ARG A 210 0.11 18.46 -24.08
N LEU A 211 0.16 18.53 -22.75
CA LEU A 211 1.41 18.59 -22.00
C LEU A 211 2.26 17.33 -22.21
N SER A 212 1.69 16.13 -22.06
CA SER A 212 2.38 14.86 -22.30
C SER A 212 3.03 14.77 -23.68
N LYS A 213 2.39 15.31 -24.72
CA LYS A 213 2.96 15.35 -26.08
C LYS A 213 4.14 16.31 -26.22
N GLY A 214 4.13 17.42 -25.48
CA GLY A 214 5.20 18.41 -25.47
C GLY A 214 6.35 18.07 -24.52
N TRP A 215 6.07 17.27 -23.48
CA TRP A 215 6.94 16.99 -22.35
C TRP A 215 8.37 16.55 -22.71
N PRO A 216 8.60 15.66 -23.70
CA PRO A 216 9.96 15.22 -24.05
C PRO A 216 10.84 16.33 -24.65
N LYS A 217 10.24 17.45 -25.07
CA LYS A 217 10.94 18.58 -25.71
C LYS A 217 11.18 19.74 -24.75
N MET A 218 10.68 19.64 -23.52
CA MET A 218 10.78 20.71 -22.53
C MET A 218 12.00 20.54 -21.63
N ASP A 219 12.65 21.66 -21.31
CA ASP A 219 13.64 21.72 -20.24
C ASP A 219 12.99 21.76 -18.84
N VAL A 220 13.82 21.81 -17.80
CA VAL A 220 13.37 21.77 -16.39
C VAL A 220 12.49 22.97 -16.02
N GLU A 221 12.83 24.18 -16.49
CA GLU A 221 12.08 25.40 -16.19
C GLU A 221 10.71 25.38 -16.88
N GLN A 222 10.69 24.97 -18.15
CA GLN A 222 9.46 24.81 -18.92
C GLN A 222 8.53 23.76 -18.30
N ARG A 223 9.08 22.63 -17.84
CA ARG A 223 8.31 21.56 -17.15
C ARG A 223 7.67 22.07 -15.87
N SER A 224 8.43 22.80 -15.04
CA SER A 224 7.94 23.38 -13.78
C SER A 224 6.81 24.39 -14.02
N SER A 225 7.00 25.29 -14.99
CA SER A 225 5.98 26.27 -15.36
C SER A 225 4.71 25.59 -15.92
N ALA A 226 4.87 24.60 -16.80
CA ALA A 226 3.74 23.91 -17.42
C ALA A 226 2.93 23.07 -16.41
N ILE A 227 3.59 22.43 -15.43
CA ILE A 227 2.90 21.75 -14.34
C ILE A 227 2.14 22.75 -13.46
N SER A 228 2.76 23.88 -13.10
CA SER A 228 2.11 24.93 -12.31
C SER A 228 0.81 25.42 -12.97
N GLU A 229 0.83 25.62 -14.29
CA GLU A 229 -0.36 25.97 -15.06
C GLU A 229 -1.42 24.85 -15.08
N LEU A 230 -0.98 23.60 -15.22
CA LEU A 230 -1.87 22.44 -15.27
C LEU A 230 -2.65 22.27 -13.96
N VAL A 231 -1.99 22.44 -12.81
CA VAL A 231 -2.55 22.14 -11.48
C VAL A 231 -3.25 23.33 -10.83
N LEU A 232 -3.09 24.54 -11.39
CA LEU A 232 -3.71 25.76 -10.87
C LEU A 232 -5.23 25.64 -10.60
N PRO A 233 -6.04 24.94 -11.44
CA PRO A 233 -7.44 24.72 -11.12
C PRO A 233 -7.65 23.86 -9.86
N ALA A 234 -6.82 22.84 -9.65
CA ALA A 234 -6.92 21.94 -8.49
C ALA A 234 -6.61 22.68 -7.18
N LEU A 235 -5.68 23.64 -7.20
CA LEU A 235 -5.36 24.49 -6.04
C LEU A 235 -6.50 25.44 -5.62
N ARG A 236 -7.53 25.61 -6.45
CA ARG A 236 -8.67 26.50 -6.18
C ARG A 236 -9.92 25.76 -5.71
N LEU A 237 -9.90 24.43 -5.74
CA LEU A 237 -11.03 23.58 -5.38
C LEU A 237 -10.73 22.87 -4.06
N ASP A 238 -11.76 22.75 -3.24
CA ASP A 238 -11.70 21.85 -2.09
C ASP A 238 -11.74 20.39 -2.57
N GLY A 239 -11.11 19.49 -1.82
CA GLY A 239 -11.17 18.05 -2.07
C GLY A 239 -9.83 17.36 -2.29
N ILE A 240 -8.72 18.10 -2.32
CA ILE A 240 -7.37 17.53 -2.31
C ILE A 240 -6.39 18.39 -1.52
N SER A 241 -5.53 17.76 -0.73
CA SER A 241 -4.47 18.49 -0.02
C SER A 241 -3.33 18.88 -0.98
N THR A 242 -2.57 19.92 -0.63
CA THR A 242 -1.38 20.31 -1.40
C THR A 242 -0.35 19.17 -1.45
N MET A 243 -0.17 18.43 -0.35
CA MET A 243 0.77 17.31 -0.27
C MET A 243 0.35 16.15 -1.18
N ARG A 244 -0.93 15.77 -1.15
CA ARG A 244 -1.49 14.76 -2.04
C ARG A 244 -1.36 15.17 -3.50
N LEU A 245 -1.63 16.44 -3.81
CA LEU A 245 -1.48 16.97 -5.15
C LEU A 245 -0.02 16.90 -5.63
N GLU A 246 0.95 17.24 -4.78
CA GLU A 246 2.37 17.14 -5.10
C GLU A 246 2.77 15.70 -5.45
N GLU A 247 2.34 14.72 -4.65
CA GLU A 247 2.55 13.31 -4.92
C GLU A 247 1.93 12.86 -6.25
N LEU A 248 0.69 13.28 -6.53
CA LEU A 248 -0.01 12.95 -7.78
C LEU A 248 0.56 13.63 -9.02
N VAL A 249 1.37 14.67 -8.86
CA VAL A 249 1.86 15.47 -9.99
C VAL A 249 3.32 15.16 -10.28
N TRP A 250 4.13 14.95 -9.25
CA TRP A 250 5.57 14.77 -9.37
C TRP A 250 6.05 13.35 -9.11
N HIS A 251 5.33 12.58 -8.29
CA HIS A 251 5.83 11.31 -7.75
C HIS A 251 4.94 10.12 -8.13
N ARG A 252 4.56 10.01 -9.41
CA ARG A 252 3.76 8.88 -9.90
C ARG A 252 4.58 7.60 -9.92
N ILE A 253 4.07 6.61 -9.21
CA ILE A 253 4.74 5.32 -9.02
C ILE A 253 4.29 4.37 -10.12
N MET A 254 5.20 4.06 -11.03
CA MET A 254 5.00 3.13 -12.14
C MET A 254 5.57 1.76 -11.79
N ILE A 255 4.85 0.70 -12.16
CA ILE A 255 5.40 -0.66 -12.14
C ILE A 255 6.04 -0.89 -13.52
N PRO A 256 7.31 -1.33 -13.61
CA PRO A 256 7.97 -1.55 -14.89
C PRO A 256 7.15 -2.49 -15.79
N GLY A 257 6.86 -2.03 -17.01
CA GLY A 257 6.05 -2.75 -17.98
C GLY A 257 4.54 -2.48 -17.92
N ASN A 258 4.05 -1.74 -16.91
CA ASN A 258 2.65 -1.33 -16.83
C ASN A 258 2.43 0.08 -17.42
N GLU A 259 1.22 0.32 -17.92
CA GLU A 259 0.82 1.63 -18.49
C GLU A 259 0.10 2.54 -17.48
N VAL A 260 -0.28 2.00 -16.32
CA VAL A 260 -1.09 2.68 -15.30
C VAL A 260 -0.29 2.69 -14.00
N ASP A 261 -0.13 3.87 -13.40
CA ASP A 261 0.52 4.02 -12.11
C ASP A 261 -0.32 3.45 -10.95
N ILE A 262 0.33 3.20 -9.82
CA ILE A 262 -0.28 2.59 -8.63
C ILE A 262 -1.43 3.45 -8.08
N ALA A 263 -1.29 4.79 -8.04
CA ALA A 263 -2.36 5.64 -7.51
C ALA A 263 -3.64 5.55 -8.36
N SER A 264 -3.50 5.48 -9.68
CA SER A 264 -4.61 5.26 -10.61
C SER A 264 -5.23 3.88 -10.50
N GLN A 265 -4.40 2.84 -10.35
CA GLN A 265 -4.88 1.49 -10.08
C GLN A 265 -5.74 1.44 -8.79
N LEU A 266 -5.23 2.01 -7.70
CA LEU A 266 -5.93 2.07 -6.41
C LEU A 266 -7.22 2.88 -6.49
N TYR A 267 -7.20 4.03 -7.18
CA TYR A 267 -8.38 4.86 -7.38
C TYR A 267 -9.50 4.10 -8.13
N ARG A 268 -9.15 3.41 -9.24
CA ARG A 268 -10.12 2.59 -9.99
C ARG A 268 -10.69 1.47 -9.13
N ALA A 269 -9.82 0.72 -8.46
CA ALA A 269 -10.24 -0.40 -7.63
C ALA A 269 -11.20 0.06 -6.52
N ASN A 270 -10.87 1.15 -5.82
CA ASN A 270 -11.72 1.69 -4.76
C ASN A 270 -13.05 2.26 -5.29
N SER A 271 -13.05 2.84 -6.50
CA SER A 271 -14.27 3.39 -7.12
C SER A 271 -15.24 2.31 -7.62
N LEU A 272 -14.75 1.09 -7.86
CA LEU A 272 -15.53 -0.07 -8.30
C LEU A 272 -15.91 -1.00 -7.14
N TRP A 273 -15.53 -0.66 -5.90
CA TRP A 273 -15.77 -1.50 -4.75
C TRP A 273 -17.27 -1.57 -4.43
N PRO A 274 -17.87 -2.77 -4.28
CA PRO A 274 -19.30 -2.88 -4.01
C PRO A 274 -19.72 -2.29 -2.65
N GLU A 275 -20.93 -1.74 -2.61
CA GLU A 275 -21.57 -1.24 -1.39
C GLU A 275 -22.35 -2.32 -0.63
N ASP A 276 -22.67 -3.47 -1.25
CA ASP A 276 -23.27 -4.60 -0.53
C ASP A 276 -22.19 -5.45 0.15
N ILE A 277 -22.45 -5.91 1.37
CA ILE A 277 -21.47 -6.65 2.19
C ILE A 277 -21.04 -7.96 1.53
N GLU A 278 -21.99 -8.72 0.97
CA GLU A 278 -21.69 -10.03 0.39
C GLU A 278 -21.06 -9.87 -0.99
N GLU A 279 -21.51 -8.90 -1.79
CA GLU A 279 -20.85 -8.53 -3.04
C GLU A 279 -19.41 -8.05 -2.80
N ALA A 280 -19.17 -7.25 -1.75
CA ALA A 280 -17.84 -6.77 -1.38
C ALA A 280 -16.90 -7.92 -1.00
N LYS A 281 -17.38 -8.93 -0.25
CA LYS A 281 -16.58 -10.12 0.09
C LYS A 281 -16.19 -10.95 -1.14
N ILE A 282 -17.13 -11.12 -2.07
CA ILE A 282 -16.87 -11.83 -3.34
C ILE A 282 -15.87 -11.05 -4.19
N HIS A 283 -16.09 -9.74 -4.32
CA HIS A 283 -15.20 -8.85 -5.04
C HIS A 283 -13.78 -8.86 -4.46
N ALA A 284 -13.66 -8.71 -3.13
CA ALA A 284 -12.41 -8.78 -2.40
C ALA A 284 -11.65 -10.09 -2.67
N SER A 285 -12.35 -11.23 -2.64
CA SER A 285 -11.75 -12.54 -2.93
C SER A 285 -11.24 -12.64 -4.37
N SER A 286 -12.02 -12.16 -5.35
CA SER A 286 -11.62 -12.14 -6.77
C SER A 286 -10.44 -11.20 -7.02
N THR A 287 -10.43 -10.02 -6.39
CA THR A 287 -9.35 -9.04 -6.48
C THR A 287 -8.07 -9.58 -5.85
N LEU A 288 -8.17 -10.29 -4.72
CA LEU A 288 -7.05 -10.98 -4.09
C LEU A 288 -6.42 -12.03 -5.02
N ASP A 289 -7.23 -12.87 -5.66
CA ASP A 289 -6.73 -13.89 -6.61
C ASP A 289 -6.04 -13.24 -7.83
N SER A 290 -6.62 -12.16 -8.34
CA SER A 290 -6.02 -11.37 -9.42
C SER A 290 -4.66 -10.84 -8.98
N LEU A 291 -4.59 -10.15 -7.84
CA LEU A 291 -3.35 -9.63 -7.26
C LEU A 291 -2.28 -10.71 -7.16
N ILE A 292 -2.56 -11.84 -6.50
CA ILE A 292 -1.58 -12.92 -6.32
C ILE A 292 -1.04 -13.42 -7.69
N THR A 293 -1.88 -13.37 -8.72
CA THR A 293 -1.52 -13.81 -10.07
C THR A 293 -0.76 -12.74 -10.87
N SER A 294 -1.20 -11.49 -10.86
CA SER A 294 -0.69 -10.38 -11.70
C SER A 294 0.37 -9.52 -11.02
N GLY A 295 0.37 -9.45 -9.68
CA GLY A 295 1.21 -8.58 -8.86
C GLY A 295 0.66 -7.17 -8.64
N HIS A 296 -0.45 -6.81 -9.27
CA HIS A 296 -0.98 -5.44 -9.31
C HIS A 296 -2.48 -5.44 -9.63
N LEU A 297 -3.15 -4.29 -9.45
CA LEU A 297 -4.60 -4.15 -9.66
C LEU A 297 -4.95 -3.87 -11.12
#